data_AF-A0A7S4UU11-F1
#
_entry.id   AF-A0A7S4UU11-F1
#
_cell.length_a   1.000
_cell.length_b   1.000
_cell.length_c   1.000
_cell.angle_alpha   90.00
_cell.angle_beta   90.00
_cell.angle_gamma   90.00
#
_symmetry.space_group_name_H-M   'P 1'
#
loop_
_entity.id
_entity.type
_entity.pdbx_description
1 polymer ?
#
loop_
_entity_poly.entity_id
_entity_poly.type
_entity_poly.pdbx_seq_one_letter_code
_entity_poly.pdbx_strand_id
1 'polypeptide(L)'
;SSLSDTGAKNEHHDNEMKNALASAAFYGTKNLASGEFVRRYKMCIDDDDNVRNLKGRREINDNRELEKIKRGTSQKPGTKRFDMGGELGLFDVSSHEGSIGFFVKQVKSGETLEATIIQESEGIEDFTDFSFLVTSNTPPSKIAPALSSGDVNERKDVFSRIASWRPSGTKWNSLFQKNEPKKGSDYLANAQHSTNSFWKTIIMADSNGNSFTCNISLKKKGNRSSDNSEVEDQVLVVLPCAPSLFGPTGLSNLVKNNGLVIEAEIRAPRNADEMGCNFGQPSDAQCGNGKSMAPGIEADGVCASNSTEKQDIESNNGIMQMVKRGECAFVEKIRNQHRQHDCKAVIVVNSERENIFVMSSGILSALEDNDPPEALLPPSVMVSKEDGQQIIDVIREYEAKNELTNSFNDGIFATLEIQPNSNTETHNIQWPVVRSSQGAVQVFASNGWGVQATPQEGKAKRTTEWQMFIFSHDGINTLRNLAEDYIYKD
;
A
#
# COMPACT_ATOMS: atom_id res chain seq x y z
N SER A 1 -22.13 -43.69 54.85
CA SER A 1 -21.25 -44.55 54.02
C SER A 1 -21.53 -44.23 52.56
N SER A 2 -20.99 -43.14 52.02
CA SER A 2 -19.63 -43.00 51.43
C SER A 2 -19.52 -43.63 50.04
N LEU A 3 -19.70 -42.81 48.99
CA LEU A 3 -19.05 -42.91 47.67
C LEU A 3 -19.60 -41.82 46.72
N SER A 4 -18.85 -40.73 46.53
CA SER A 4 -18.80 -39.93 45.29
C SER A 4 -17.92 -38.69 45.49
N ASP A 5 -16.62 -38.79 45.25
CA ASP A 5 -15.76 -37.61 45.13
C ASP A 5 -14.46 -37.89 44.36
N THR A 6 -14.54 -37.99 43.03
CA THR A 6 -13.35 -38.06 42.14
C THR A 6 -13.51 -37.30 40.81
N GLY A 7 -14.50 -36.42 40.67
CA GLY A 7 -14.77 -35.71 39.41
C GLY A 7 -14.08 -34.34 39.25
N ALA A 8 -13.72 -33.66 40.35
CA ALA A 8 -13.36 -32.24 40.32
C ALA A 8 -11.84 -31.96 40.27
N LYS A 9 -10.98 -32.99 40.22
CA LYS A 9 -9.51 -32.80 40.28
C LYS A 9 -8.80 -32.77 38.93
N ASN A 10 -9.45 -33.15 37.83
CA ASN A 10 -8.80 -33.17 36.51
C ASN A 10 -8.94 -31.87 35.71
N GLU A 11 -9.98 -31.04 35.95
CA GLU A 11 -10.10 -29.73 35.27
C GLU A 11 -9.11 -28.69 35.80
N HIS A 12 -8.67 -28.80 37.06
CA HIS A 12 -7.72 -27.86 37.62
C HIS A 12 -6.31 -28.04 37.05
N HIS A 13 -5.93 -29.26 36.66
CA HIS A 13 -4.59 -29.55 36.17
C HIS A 13 -4.41 -29.15 34.69
N ASP A 14 -5.47 -29.27 33.87
CA ASP A 14 -5.46 -28.81 32.47
C ASP A 14 -5.40 -27.28 32.35
N ASN A 15 -6.00 -26.53 33.29
CA ASN A 15 -5.90 -25.08 33.32
C ASN A 15 -4.54 -24.58 33.82
N GLU A 16 -3.88 -25.29 34.73
CA GLU A 16 -2.51 -24.99 35.11
C GLU A 16 -1.51 -25.25 33.98
N MET A 17 -1.72 -26.29 33.15
CA MET A 17 -0.84 -26.60 32.03
C MET A 17 -1.01 -25.59 30.87
N LYS A 18 -2.24 -25.11 30.61
CA LYS A 18 -2.50 -24.02 29.65
C LYS A 18 -1.91 -22.68 30.12
N ASN A 19 -1.97 -22.38 31.42
CA ASN A 19 -1.33 -21.20 31.99
C ASN A 19 0.20 -21.30 32.04
N ALA A 20 0.76 -22.51 32.21
CA ALA A 20 2.19 -22.75 32.12
C ALA A 20 2.74 -22.60 30.69
N LEU A 21 1.97 -23.00 29.67
CA LEU A 21 2.32 -22.76 28.25
C LEU A 21 2.21 -21.26 27.87
N ALA A 22 1.20 -20.55 28.38
CA ALA A 22 1.11 -19.10 28.23
C ALA A 22 2.25 -18.36 28.95
N SER A 23 2.72 -18.89 30.09
CA SER A 23 3.84 -18.33 30.85
C SER A 23 5.21 -18.67 30.25
N ALA A 24 5.34 -19.81 29.56
CA ALA A 24 6.56 -20.17 28.84
C ALA A 24 6.79 -19.30 27.58
N ALA A 25 5.71 -18.82 26.95
CA ALA A 25 5.78 -17.78 25.92
C ALA A 25 6.09 -16.37 26.47
N PHE A 26 6.08 -16.19 27.81
CA PHE A 26 6.27 -14.92 28.52
C PHE A 26 7.72 -14.70 29.01
N TYR A 27 8.64 -15.65 28.83
CA TYR A 27 10.04 -15.49 29.21
C TYR A 27 10.84 -14.69 28.15
N GLY A 28 10.55 -13.38 28.10
CA GLY A 28 11.35 -12.38 27.39
C GLY A 28 11.43 -11.02 28.09
N THR A 29 10.82 -10.84 29.26
CA THR A 29 10.71 -9.52 29.92
C THR A 29 11.19 -9.54 31.37
N LYS A 30 12.41 -10.03 31.60
CA LYS A 30 13.08 -9.84 32.89
C LYS A 30 13.96 -8.58 32.85
N ASN A 31 13.34 -7.39 32.77
CA ASN A 31 14.04 -6.11 33.03
C ASN A 31 13.13 -4.88 33.29
N LEU A 32 11.83 -5.05 33.55
CA LEU A 32 10.91 -3.91 33.80
C LEU A 32 10.26 -3.89 35.19
N ALA A 33 10.79 -4.66 36.14
CA ALA A 33 10.22 -4.80 37.49
C ALA A 33 11.04 -4.14 38.62
N SER A 34 12.03 -3.30 38.33
CA SER A 34 12.71 -2.49 39.36
C SER A 34 12.60 -1.01 39.02
N GLY A 35 11.52 -0.39 39.47
CA GLY A 35 11.30 1.05 39.34
C GLY A 35 12.28 1.87 40.18
N GLU A 36 13.50 2.07 39.67
CA GLU A 36 14.40 3.12 40.14
C GLU A 36 14.68 4.14 39.03
N PHE A 37 14.14 5.32 39.24
CA PHE A 37 14.37 6.52 38.46
C PHE A 37 15.68 7.15 38.96
N VAL A 38 16.78 7.02 38.21
CA VAL A 38 17.99 7.85 38.45
C VAL A 38 18.46 8.49 37.14
N ARG A 39 18.30 9.81 37.09
CA ARG A 39 18.97 10.71 36.15
C ARG A 39 20.49 10.53 36.27
N ARG A 40 21.19 10.23 35.17
CA ARG A 40 22.45 10.87 34.73
C ARG A 40 23.02 10.19 33.47
N TYR A 41 23.36 11.02 32.49
CA TYR A 41 24.30 10.69 31.42
C TYR A 41 25.66 10.27 31.98
N LYS A 42 26.20 9.10 31.58
CA LYS A 42 27.57 8.88 31.07
C LYS A 42 27.92 7.38 30.92
N MET A 43 28.51 7.07 29.76
CA MET A 43 29.42 5.95 29.44
C MET A 43 28.83 4.53 29.37
N CYS A 44 28.76 3.99 28.15
CA CYS A 44 28.89 2.55 27.92
C CYS A 44 30.39 2.19 27.96
N ILE A 45 30.73 1.18 28.74
CA ILE A 45 32.01 0.47 28.70
C ILE A 45 31.84 -0.66 27.69
N ASP A 46 32.85 -0.87 26.85
CA ASP A 46 32.98 -2.01 25.94
C ASP A 46 33.13 -3.31 26.76
N ASP A 47 32.20 -4.24 26.60
CA ASP A 47 32.36 -5.63 27.05
C ASP A 47 32.70 -6.51 25.84
N ASP A 48 33.95 -6.41 25.41
CA ASP A 48 34.67 -7.47 24.68
C ASP A 48 35.57 -8.16 25.72
N ASP A 49 35.11 -9.28 26.29
CA ASP A 49 35.95 -10.40 26.77
C ASP A 49 35.17 -11.33 27.71
N ASN A 50 34.71 -12.48 27.20
CA ASN A 50 34.91 -13.80 27.81
C ASN A 50 34.01 -14.88 27.16
N VAL A 51 34.51 -15.54 26.12
CA VAL A 51 34.14 -16.93 25.85
C VAL A 51 35.38 -17.69 25.38
N ARG A 52 36.10 -18.30 26.33
CA ARG A 52 37.05 -19.39 26.05
C ARG A 52 36.51 -20.70 26.60
N ASN A 53 36.63 -21.70 25.72
CA ASN A 53 36.63 -23.14 25.97
C ASN A 53 35.29 -23.84 26.19
N LEU A 54 34.73 -24.36 25.09
CA LEU A 54 34.24 -25.74 25.01
C LEU A 54 34.40 -26.26 23.57
N LYS A 55 35.29 -27.24 23.40
CA LYS A 55 35.54 -27.94 22.13
C LYS A 55 34.41 -28.94 21.88
N GLY A 56 33.46 -28.59 21.00
CA GLY A 56 32.51 -29.49 20.35
C GLY A 56 32.58 -29.32 18.84
N ARG A 57 33.41 -30.13 18.18
CA ARG A 57 33.81 -29.94 16.77
C ARG A 57 32.85 -30.69 15.85
N ARG A 58 31.66 -30.14 15.57
CA ARG A 58 30.81 -30.53 14.40
C ARG A 58 29.69 -29.56 13.97
N GLU A 59 29.64 -28.31 14.45
CA GLU A 59 28.62 -27.29 14.06
C GLU A 59 29.23 -25.99 13.45
N ILE A 60 30.40 -26.06 12.83
CA ILE A 60 31.16 -24.85 12.44
C ILE A 60 30.68 -24.23 11.11
N ASN A 61 29.90 -24.95 10.29
CA ASN A 61 29.46 -24.40 9.00
C ASN A 61 28.15 -23.59 9.05
N ASP A 62 27.19 -23.95 9.89
CA ASP A 62 25.88 -23.27 9.91
C ASP A 62 25.96 -21.87 10.54
N ASN A 63 26.87 -21.67 11.51
CA ASN A 63 27.06 -20.37 12.13
C ASN A 63 27.66 -19.30 11.18
N ARG A 64 28.35 -19.71 10.11
CA ARG A 64 28.99 -18.76 9.19
C ARG A 64 28.01 -18.14 8.20
N GLU A 65 26.95 -18.86 7.81
CA GLU A 65 25.87 -18.27 7.02
C GLU A 65 25.00 -17.32 7.86
N LEU A 66 24.68 -17.70 9.09
CA LEU A 66 23.97 -16.83 10.04
C LEU A 66 24.73 -15.51 10.30
N GLU A 67 26.05 -15.55 10.49
CA GLU A 67 26.89 -14.35 10.60
C GLU A 67 26.88 -13.48 9.33
N LYS A 68 26.89 -14.11 8.14
CA LYS A 68 26.79 -13.37 6.87
C LYS A 68 25.42 -12.73 6.67
N ILE A 69 24.34 -13.41 7.06
CA ILE A 69 22.97 -12.86 7.00
C ILE A 69 22.83 -11.71 8.01
N LYS A 70 23.35 -11.89 9.23
CA LYS A 70 23.36 -10.83 10.26
C LYS A 70 24.07 -9.56 9.77
N ARG A 71 25.14 -9.69 8.99
CA ARG A 71 25.93 -8.58 8.45
C ARG A 71 25.50 -8.11 7.05
N GLY A 72 24.66 -8.87 6.33
CA GLY A 72 24.48 -8.74 4.88
C GLY A 72 23.32 -7.85 4.43
N THR A 73 22.32 -7.61 5.27
CA THR A 73 21.19 -6.74 4.94
C THR A 73 21.20 -5.49 5.80
N SER A 74 21.30 -4.31 5.17
CA SER A 74 21.22 -3.02 5.86
C SER A 74 19.89 -2.94 6.63
N GLN A 75 20.00 -2.91 7.95
CA GLN A 75 18.88 -2.72 8.85
C GLN A 75 18.36 -1.28 8.72
N LYS A 76 17.04 -1.09 8.55
CA LYS A 76 16.44 0.26 8.50
C LYS A 76 16.72 0.95 9.84
N PRO A 77 17.23 2.20 9.88
CA PRO A 77 17.46 2.91 11.13
C PRO A 77 16.23 2.88 12.04
N GLY A 78 16.42 2.61 13.33
CA GLY A 78 15.33 2.52 14.32
C GLY A 78 14.68 1.14 14.45
N THR A 79 14.92 0.20 13.52
CA THR A 79 14.43 -1.18 13.67
C THR A 79 15.25 -1.97 14.69
N LYS A 80 14.64 -2.98 15.30
CA LYS A 80 15.27 -4.01 16.13
C LYS A 80 15.11 -5.36 15.46
N ARG A 81 16.15 -6.19 15.50
CA ARG A 81 16.13 -7.53 14.92
C ARG A 81 15.72 -8.57 15.96
N PHE A 82 14.73 -9.39 15.62
CA PHE A 82 14.21 -10.49 16.43
C PHE A 82 14.45 -11.81 15.71
N ASP A 83 14.88 -12.83 16.46
CA ASP A 83 14.95 -14.21 15.99
C ASP A 83 13.72 -14.96 16.49
N MET A 84 12.81 -15.27 15.56
CA MET A 84 11.57 -15.97 15.86
C MET A 84 11.75 -17.50 15.81
N GLY A 85 12.96 -17.98 15.48
CA GLY A 85 13.29 -19.39 15.35
C GLY A 85 12.60 -20.09 14.18
N GLY A 86 12.88 -21.39 14.05
CA GLY A 86 12.23 -22.29 13.10
C GLY A 86 12.27 -21.79 11.65
N GLU A 87 11.13 -21.92 10.96
CA GLU A 87 10.96 -21.51 9.57
C GLU A 87 10.73 -20.00 9.41
N LEU A 88 10.28 -19.33 10.47
CA LEU A 88 10.01 -17.89 10.48
C LEU A 88 11.31 -17.08 10.33
N GLY A 89 12.36 -17.46 11.07
CA GLY A 89 13.69 -16.87 10.98
C GLY A 89 13.77 -15.46 11.60
N LEU A 90 14.57 -14.59 10.96
CA LEU A 90 14.90 -13.25 11.47
C LEU A 90 13.94 -12.18 10.93
N PHE A 91 13.51 -11.27 11.81
CA PHE A 91 12.64 -10.14 11.49
C PHE A 91 13.25 -8.82 11.97
N ASP A 92 13.18 -7.78 11.14
CA ASP A 92 13.45 -6.40 11.55
C ASP A 92 12.11 -5.70 11.85
N VAL A 93 11.98 -5.15 13.05
CA VAL A 93 10.72 -4.56 13.55
C VAL A 93 10.96 -3.16 14.11
N SER A 94 10.09 -2.20 13.78
CA SER A 94 10.06 -0.87 14.41
C SER A 94 8.62 -0.39 14.61
N SER A 95 8.40 0.46 15.61
CA SER A 95 7.23 1.34 15.68
C SER A 95 7.54 2.66 14.94
N HIS A 96 6.51 3.33 14.45
CA HIS A 96 6.69 4.69 13.92
C HIS A 96 6.90 5.69 15.06
N GLU A 97 7.82 6.63 14.89
CA GLU A 97 7.97 7.75 15.83
C GLU A 97 6.84 8.76 15.60
N GLY A 98 6.02 9.00 16.63
CA GLY A 98 4.97 10.02 16.58
C GLY A 98 3.66 9.61 15.91
N SER A 99 3.54 8.37 15.42
CA SER A 99 2.27 7.80 14.95
C SER A 99 2.02 6.41 15.52
N ILE A 100 0.76 5.97 15.50
CA ILE A 100 0.38 4.62 15.89
C ILE A 100 0.59 3.74 14.65
N GLY A 101 1.58 2.87 14.69
CA GLY A 101 1.86 1.99 13.56
C GLY A 101 3.12 1.15 13.76
N PHE A 102 3.34 0.24 12.83
CA PHE A 102 4.49 -0.66 12.86
C PHE A 102 5.04 -0.94 11.46
N PHE A 103 6.32 -1.30 11.43
CA PHE A 103 7.02 -1.83 10.28
C PHE A 103 7.63 -3.19 10.67
N VAL A 104 7.44 -4.18 9.82
CA VAL A 104 7.98 -5.54 9.97
C VAL A 104 8.58 -5.98 8.64
N LYS A 105 9.84 -6.45 8.66
CA LYS A 105 10.53 -7.00 7.50
C LYS A 105 11.07 -8.38 7.83
N GLN A 106 10.69 -9.38 7.05
CA GLN A 106 11.33 -10.69 7.13
C GLN A 106 12.69 -10.63 6.42
N VAL A 107 13.78 -10.83 7.16
CA VAL A 107 15.16 -10.63 6.66
C VAL A 107 15.48 -11.55 5.49
N LYS A 108 15.00 -12.81 5.54
CA LYS A 108 15.30 -13.84 4.53
C LYS A 108 14.61 -13.56 3.20
N SER A 109 13.31 -13.29 3.21
CA SER A 109 12.55 -13.02 1.98
C SER A 109 12.77 -11.60 1.49
N GLY A 110 13.01 -10.65 2.39
CA GLY A 110 13.02 -9.22 2.09
C GLY A 110 11.63 -8.59 2.01
N GLU A 111 10.57 -9.38 2.22
CA GLU A 111 9.18 -8.90 2.26
C GLU A 111 8.97 -7.98 3.46
N THR A 112 8.27 -6.87 3.25
CA THR A 112 7.98 -5.87 4.28
C THR A 112 6.49 -5.63 4.41
N LEU A 113 6.00 -5.54 5.63
CA LEU A 113 4.68 -5.02 5.97
C LEU A 113 4.84 -3.76 6.80
N GLU A 114 4.14 -2.70 6.42
CA GLU A 114 4.05 -1.45 7.14
C GLU A 114 2.57 -1.14 7.37
N ALA A 115 2.18 -0.85 8.59
CA ALA A 115 0.81 -0.51 8.93
C ALA A 115 0.78 0.78 9.74
N THR A 116 -0.02 1.74 9.27
CA THR A 116 -0.37 2.95 10.01
C THR A 116 -1.80 2.84 10.49
N ILE A 117 -2.01 3.05 11.78
CA ILE A 117 -3.31 3.09 12.44
C ILE A 117 -3.74 4.55 12.51
N ILE A 118 -4.91 4.82 11.97
CA ILE A 118 -5.48 6.15 11.81
C ILE A 118 -6.72 6.19 12.69
N GLN A 119 -6.69 7.08 13.66
CA GLN A 119 -7.79 7.29 14.57
C GLN A 119 -8.68 8.40 14.00
N GLU A 120 -9.93 8.07 13.69
CA GLU A 120 -10.90 9.06 13.25
C GLU A 120 -11.41 9.81 14.49
N SER A 121 -10.97 11.06 14.65
CA SER A 121 -11.28 11.87 15.83
C SER A 121 -12.57 12.67 15.61
N GLU A 122 -13.72 12.00 15.53
CA GLU A 122 -15.01 12.67 15.53
C GLU A 122 -15.86 12.23 16.72
N GLY A 123 -15.88 13.05 17.77
CA GLY A 123 -16.77 12.87 18.91
C GLY A 123 -16.11 12.20 20.11
N ILE A 124 -16.43 12.69 21.30
CA ILE A 124 -15.73 12.40 22.55
C ILE A 124 -16.11 11.03 23.15
N GLU A 125 -17.02 10.25 22.56
CA GLU A 125 -17.67 9.18 23.33
C GLU A 125 -17.36 7.73 22.97
N ASP A 126 -16.90 7.35 21.78
CA ASP A 126 -16.55 5.94 21.50
C ASP A 126 -15.32 5.80 20.59
N PHE A 127 -14.21 5.28 21.15
CA PHE A 127 -12.92 5.05 20.46
C PHE A 127 -12.95 3.80 19.56
N THR A 128 -14.06 3.46 18.92
CA THR A 128 -14.23 2.14 18.27
C THR A 128 -13.79 2.11 16.81
N ASP A 129 -13.66 3.27 16.17
CA ASP A 129 -13.48 3.35 14.73
C ASP A 129 -12.03 3.69 14.40
N PHE A 130 -11.32 2.67 13.91
CA PHE A 130 -9.94 2.77 13.45
C PHE A 130 -9.88 2.43 11.98
N SER A 131 -9.12 3.23 11.27
CA SER A 131 -8.78 3.01 9.87
C SER A 131 -7.31 2.60 9.79
N PHE A 132 -6.99 1.66 8.92
CA PHE A 132 -5.67 1.08 8.77
C PHE A 132 -5.17 1.34 7.36
N LEU A 133 -3.95 1.83 7.22
CA LEU A 133 -3.23 1.83 5.95
C LEU A 133 -2.12 0.80 6.01
N VAL A 134 -2.25 -0.25 5.22
CA VAL A 134 -1.27 -1.34 5.11
C VAL A 134 -0.54 -1.21 3.78
N THR A 135 0.78 -1.06 3.85
CA THR A 135 1.67 -1.13 2.69
C THR A 135 2.47 -2.43 2.77
N SER A 136 2.45 -3.21 1.69
CA SER A 136 3.31 -4.37 1.53
C SER A 136 4.27 -4.16 0.36
N ASN A 137 5.53 -4.52 0.57
CA ASN A 137 6.50 -4.63 -0.52
C ASN A 137 6.96 -6.08 -0.60
N THR A 138 6.61 -6.75 -1.69
CA THR A 138 7.03 -8.12 -1.96
C THR A 138 8.15 -8.09 -2.99
N PRO A 139 9.36 -8.58 -2.67
CA PRO A 139 10.41 -8.69 -3.67
C PRO A 139 9.89 -9.54 -4.82
N PRO A 140 10.27 -9.24 -6.07
CA PRO A 140 9.95 -10.11 -7.19
C PRO A 140 10.47 -11.51 -6.83
N SER A 141 9.56 -12.46 -6.64
CA SER A 141 9.95 -13.80 -6.22
C SER A 141 10.90 -14.32 -7.28
N LYS A 142 12.12 -14.71 -6.89
CA LYS A 142 13.04 -15.41 -7.81
C LYS A 142 12.49 -16.76 -8.27
N ILE A 143 11.34 -17.16 -7.72
CA ILE A 143 10.74 -18.48 -7.78
C ILE A 143 9.22 -18.29 -7.89
N ALA A 144 8.74 -17.83 -9.04
CA ALA A 144 7.46 -18.34 -9.53
C ALA A 144 7.84 -19.48 -10.50
N PRO A 145 7.77 -20.77 -10.12
CA PRO A 145 7.59 -21.78 -11.14
C PRO A 145 6.25 -21.39 -11.77
N ALA A 146 6.27 -21.09 -13.07
CA ALA A 146 5.05 -20.84 -13.80
C ALA A 146 4.07 -21.95 -13.43
N LEU A 147 2.99 -21.60 -12.73
CA LEU A 147 1.76 -22.37 -12.73
C LEU A 147 1.18 -22.22 -14.14
N SER A 148 1.94 -22.68 -15.14
CA SER A 148 1.40 -22.97 -16.45
C SER A 148 0.43 -24.12 -16.22
N SER A 149 -0.81 -23.88 -16.63
CA SER A 149 -1.96 -24.74 -16.90
C SER A 149 -1.70 -26.15 -17.48
N GLY A 150 -0.70 -26.88 -16.97
CA GLY A 150 -0.37 -28.24 -17.37
C GLY A 150 -1.09 -29.26 -16.50
N ASP A 151 -2.13 -29.85 -17.09
CA ASP A 151 -2.71 -31.17 -16.84
C ASP A 151 -2.82 -31.68 -15.39
N VAL A 152 -4.06 -31.69 -14.89
CA VAL A 152 -4.46 -32.17 -13.55
C VAL A 152 -4.24 -33.69 -13.37
N ASN A 153 -3.91 -34.43 -14.42
CA ASN A 153 -3.85 -35.90 -14.36
C ASN A 153 -2.47 -36.51 -14.02
N GLU A 154 -1.37 -35.76 -13.95
CA GLU A 154 -0.04 -36.34 -13.69
C GLU A 154 0.44 -36.25 -12.23
N ARG A 155 -0.37 -35.70 -11.30
CA ARG A 155 0.05 -35.49 -9.91
C ARG A 155 -0.10 -36.68 -8.95
N LYS A 156 -0.50 -37.87 -9.42
CA LYS A 156 -0.59 -39.07 -8.57
C LYS A 156 0.68 -39.92 -8.49
N ASP A 157 1.71 -39.65 -9.30
CA ASP A 157 2.89 -40.52 -9.38
C ASP A 157 4.22 -39.89 -8.89
N VAL A 158 4.19 -38.64 -8.42
CA VAL A 158 5.41 -37.92 -8.00
C VAL A 158 5.84 -38.27 -6.57
N PHE A 159 4.97 -38.87 -5.75
CA PHE A 159 5.31 -39.27 -4.37
C PHE A 159 5.80 -40.71 -4.20
N SER A 160 5.94 -41.50 -5.28
CA SER A 160 6.30 -42.93 -5.20
C SER A 160 7.71 -43.29 -5.69
N ARG A 161 8.56 -42.33 -6.10
CA ARG A 161 9.87 -42.65 -6.74
C ARG A 161 11.09 -41.86 -6.25
N ILE A 162 11.22 -41.65 -4.94
CA ILE A 162 12.54 -41.34 -4.34
C ILE A 162 13.17 -42.64 -3.82
N ALA A 163 13.56 -43.52 -4.76
CA ALA A 163 14.45 -44.65 -4.50
C ALA A 163 15.08 -45.12 -5.82
N SER A 164 16.20 -44.51 -6.21
CA SER A 164 17.39 -45.18 -6.78
C SER A 164 18.27 -44.17 -7.51
N TRP A 165 19.43 -43.90 -6.92
CA TRP A 165 20.56 -43.27 -7.59
C TRP A 165 21.21 -44.24 -8.57
N ARG A 166 21.39 -43.83 -9.84
CA ARG A 166 22.58 -44.11 -10.67
C ARG A 166 22.74 -43.08 -11.81
N PRO A 167 23.98 -42.67 -12.17
CA PRO A 167 24.24 -41.71 -13.24
C PRO A 167 24.68 -42.38 -14.55
N SER A 168 24.11 -41.94 -15.67
CA SER A 168 24.65 -42.02 -17.04
C SER A 168 23.70 -41.18 -17.91
N GLY A 169 24.07 -40.10 -18.59
CA GLY A 169 25.25 -39.89 -19.40
C GLY A 169 24.89 -40.09 -20.88
N THR A 170 24.32 -39.08 -21.55
CA THR A 170 24.50 -38.89 -23.01
C THR A 170 24.06 -37.51 -23.49
N LYS A 171 24.90 -36.96 -24.37
CA LYS A 171 24.78 -35.71 -25.13
C LYS A 171 23.60 -35.75 -26.11
N TRP A 172 22.91 -34.62 -26.28
CA TRP A 172 22.21 -34.27 -27.52
C TRP A 172 22.58 -32.86 -27.93
N ASN A 173 23.25 -32.76 -29.09
CA ASN A 173 23.50 -31.54 -29.82
C ASN A 173 22.55 -31.50 -31.03
N SER A 174 22.10 -30.28 -31.34
CA SER A 174 21.78 -29.74 -32.67
C SER A 174 20.41 -30.01 -33.33
N LEU A 175 20.00 -29.00 -34.10
CA LEU A 175 18.86 -28.84 -35.03
C LEU A 175 17.57 -28.33 -34.35
N PHE A 176 17.06 -27.11 -34.60
CA PHE A 176 16.86 -26.40 -35.88
C PHE A 176 16.97 -24.86 -35.74
N GLN A 177 17.78 -24.22 -36.62
CA GLN A 177 17.40 -23.22 -37.67
C GLN A 177 16.53 -22.05 -37.20
N LYS A 178 17.10 -20.86 -36.94
CA LYS A 178 17.36 -19.76 -37.90
C LYS A 178 16.14 -19.39 -38.76
N ASN A 179 15.41 -18.36 -38.34
CA ASN A 179 14.69 -17.43 -39.21
C ASN A 179 14.89 -16.00 -38.70
N GLU A 180 15.12 -15.09 -39.65
CA GLU A 180 15.51 -13.68 -39.53
C GLU A 180 14.34 -12.74 -39.13
N PRO A 181 14.61 -11.45 -38.84
CA PRO A 181 13.90 -10.69 -37.81
C PRO A 181 12.65 -9.98 -38.36
N LYS A 182 11.53 -10.11 -37.65
CA LYS A 182 10.41 -9.17 -37.77
C LYS A 182 10.79 -7.87 -37.05
N LYS A 183 11.15 -6.86 -37.83
CA LYS A 183 11.24 -5.47 -37.36
C LYS A 183 9.84 -4.97 -37.03
N GLY A 184 9.65 -4.50 -35.80
CA GLY A 184 8.55 -3.64 -35.41
C GLY A 184 7.65 -4.22 -34.32
N SER A 185 8.16 -4.33 -33.09
CA SER A 185 7.33 -4.37 -31.86
C SER A 185 8.15 -4.34 -30.54
N ASP A 186 9.49 -4.37 -30.59
CA ASP A 186 10.30 -4.60 -29.37
C ASP A 186 10.52 -3.38 -28.45
N TYR A 187 9.89 -2.23 -28.68
CA TYR A 187 10.14 -1.03 -27.87
C TYR A 187 9.27 -0.90 -26.61
N LEU A 188 8.26 -1.75 -26.42
CA LEU A 188 7.41 -1.75 -25.21
C LEU A 188 7.74 -2.88 -24.21
N ALA A 189 8.53 -3.88 -24.61
CA ALA A 189 9.09 -4.86 -23.68
C ALA A 189 10.19 -4.26 -22.77
N ASN A 190 10.68 -3.07 -23.11
CA ASN A 190 11.76 -2.39 -22.38
C ASN A 190 11.29 -1.34 -21.37
N ALA A 191 9.99 -1.05 -21.27
CA ALA A 191 9.44 -0.29 -20.13
C ALA A 191 9.30 -1.16 -18.86
N GLN A 192 9.53 -2.48 -18.98
CA GLN A 192 9.77 -3.39 -17.84
C GLN A 192 11.21 -3.31 -17.30
N HIS A 193 12.06 -2.39 -17.80
CA HIS A 193 13.38 -2.13 -17.21
C HIS A 193 13.31 -1.25 -15.96
N SER A 194 12.79 -1.84 -14.88
CA SER A 194 13.35 -1.62 -13.54
C SER A 194 13.59 -2.98 -12.91
N THR A 195 14.80 -3.49 -13.11
CA THR A 195 15.25 -4.85 -12.83
C THR A 195 15.36 -5.20 -11.34
N ASN A 196 14.60 -4.57 -10.45
CA ASN A 196 14.54 -4.88 -9.01
C ASN A 196 13.31 -4.26 -8.30
N SER A 197 12.29 -3.80 -9.02
CA SER A 197 11.14 -3.16 -8.37
C SER A 197 10.33 -4.18 -7.56
N PHE A 198 10.26 -3.97 -6.25
CA PHE A 198 9.35 -4.69 -5.37
C PHE A 198 7.92 -4.43 -5.82
N TRP A 199 7.06 -5.46 -5.76
CA TRP A 199 5.63 -5.27 -5.93
C TRP A 199 5.10 -4.58 -4.69
N LYS A 200 4.66 -3.33 -4.85
CA LYS A 200 4.08 -2.53 -3.79
C LYS A 200 2.56 -2.61 -3.86
N THR A 201 1.94 -2.96 -2.75
CA THR A 201 0.48 -3.01 -2.60
C THR A 201 0.06 -2.17 -1.42
N ILE A 202 -0.97 -1.36 -1.60
CA ILE A 202 -1.53 -0.49 -0.57
C ILE A 202 -2.97 -0.88 -0.36
N ILE A 203 -3.30 -1.20 0.89
CA ILE A 203 -4.63 -1.61 1.32
C ILE A 203 -5.07 -0.67 2.42
N MET A 204 -6.23 -0.05 2.23
CA MET A 204 -6.93 0.65 3.29
C MET A 204 -7.97 -0.28 3.89
N ALA A 205 -8.09 -0.34 5.22
CA ALA A 205 -9.09 -1.16 5.89
C ALA A 205 -9.71 -0.41 7.08
N ASP A 206 -10.92 -0.80 7.50
CA ASP A 206 -11.60 -0.25 8.68
C ASP A 206 -11.78 -1.29 9.79
N SER A 207 -12.20 -0.90 10.99
CA SER A 207 -12.48 -1.82 12.10
C SER A 207 -13.68 -2.76 11.87
N ASN A 208 -14.44 -2.58 10.78
CA ASN A 208 -15.60 -3.40 10.42
C ASN A 208 -15.26 -4.53 9.44
N GLY A 209 -13.98 -4.71 9.13
CA GLY A 209 -13.51 -5.76 8.22
C GLY A 209 -13.60 -5.38 6.74
N ASN A 210 -13.98 -4.14 6.41
CA ASN A 210 -13.92 -3.65 5.05
C ASN A 210 -12.47 -3.37 4.69
N SER A 211 -12.08 -3.70 3.46
CA SER A 211 -10.76 -3.35 2.94
C SER A 211 -10.82 -3.02 1.45
N PHE A 212 -9.94 -2.13 1.00
CA PHE A 212 -9.92 -1.57 -0.34
C PHE A 212 -8.47 -1.46 -0.84
N THR A 213 -8.27 -1.80 -2.11
CA THR A 213 -7.03 -1.55 -2.84
C THR A 213 -7.20 -0.33 -3.73
N CYS A 214 -6.16 0.51 -3.83
CA CYS A 214 -6.16 1.70 -4.69
C CYS A 214 -5.04 1.57 -5.73
N ASN A 215 -5.41 1.68 -7.01
CA ASN A 215 -4.48 1.67 -8.13
C ASN A 215 -4.78 2.83 -9.10
N ILE A 216 -3.73 3.35 -9.73
CA ILE A 216 -3.79 4.28 -10.85
C ILE A 216 -3.22 3.58 -12.07
N SER A 217 -4.02 3.46 -13.12
CA SER A 217 -3.61 2.89 -14.41
C SER A 217 -3.51 4.00 -15.46
N LEU A 218 -2.33 4.24 -16.01
CA LEU A 218 -2.18 5.12 -17.16
C LEU A 218 -2.44 4.32 -18.44
N LYS A 219 -3.27 4.88 -19.32
CA LYS A 219 -3.67 4.26 -20.58
C LYS A 219 -3.49 5.24 -21.73
N LYS A 220 -2.99 4.73 -22.85
CA LYS A 220 -3.09 5.42 -24.13
C LYS A 220 -4.39 4.96 -24.80
N LYS A 221 -5.34 5.88 -25.01
CA LYS A 221 -6.52 5.58 -25.82
C LYS A 221 -6.10 5.44 -27.27
N GLY A 222 -6.38 4.27 -27.85
CA GLY A 222 -6.11 4.08 -29.27
C GLY A 222 -7.07 4.93 -30.10
N ASN A 223 -6.57 5.47 -31.22
CA ASN A 223 -7.44 6.16 -32.17
C ASN A 223 -8.50 5.18 -32.64
N ARG A 224 -9.78 5.48 -32.36
CA ARG A 224 -10.91 4.72 -32.91
C ARG A 224 -10.78 4.75 -34.42
N SER A 225 -10.27 3.66 -34.98
CA SER A 225 -10.32 3.45 -36.41
C SER A 225 -11.80 3.42 -36.80
N SER A 226 -12.14 3.92 -37.97
CA SER A 226 -13.53 3.92 -38.46
C SER A 226 -14.14 2.52 -38.57
N ASP A 227 -13.31 1.48 -38.56
CA ASP A 227 -13.78 0.11 -38.45
C ASP A 227 -14.09 -0.18 -36.97
N ASN A 228 -15.31 -0.62 -36.69
CA ASN A 228 -15.90 -0.94 -35.39
C ASN A 228 -15.13 -2.02 -34.57
N SER A 229 -13.85 -2.27 -34.83
CA SER A 229 -13.01 -3.04 -33.92
C SER A 229 -12.88 -2.28 -32.60
N GLU A 230 -13.26 -2.93 -31.51
CA GLU A 230 -12.97 -2.46 -30.16
C GLU A 230 -11.47 -2.20 -30.05
N VAL A 231 -11.10 -0.92 -29.99
CA VAL A 231 -9.71 -0.54 -29.85
C VAL A 231 -9.33 -0.77 -28.40
N GLU A 232 -8.52 -1.79 -28.15
CA GLU A 232 -7.99 -2.07 -26.82
C GLU A 232 -7.11 -0.91 -26.35
N ASP A 233 -7.45 -0.34 -25.21
CA ASP A 233 -6.62 0.68 -24.57
C ASP A 233 -5.28 0.07 -24.15
N GLN A 234 -4.20 0.74 -24.53
CA GLN A 234 -2.87 0.30 -24.15
C GLN A 234 -2.53 0.78 -22.74
N VAL A 235 -2.49 -0.14 -21.77
CA VAL A 235 -2.02 0.14 -20.41
C VAL A 235 -0.51 0.40 -20.43
N LEU A 236 -0.10 1.58 -19.97
CA LEU A 236 1.29 2.03 -19.91
C LEU A 236 1.94 1.66 -18.58
N VAL A 237 1.26 1.92 -17.46
CA VAL A 237 1.74 1.61 -16.11
C VAL A 237 0.55 1.50 -15.14
N VAL A 238 0.69 0.64 -14.13
CA VAL A 238 -0.24 0.51 -13.01
C VAL A 238 0.53 0.75 -11.72
N LEU A 239 0.08 1.70 -10.90
CA LEU A 239 0.80 2.16 -9.70
C LEU A 239 -0.12 2.15 -8.49
N PRO A 240 0.36 1.72 -7.32
CA PRO A 240 -0.44 1.75 -6.11
C PRO A 240 -0.63 3.19 -5.60
N CYS A 241 -1.76 3.45 -4.95
CA CYS A 241 -2.06 4.72 -4.32
C CYS A 241 -2.64 4.57 -2.91
N ALA A 242 -2.65 5.64 -2.13
CA ALA A 242 -3.40 5.72 -0.88
C ALA A 242 -4.56 6.72 -1.04
N PRO A 243 -5.81 6.30 -0.82
CA PRO A 243 -6.94 7.23 -0.88
C PRO A 243 -6.92 8.25 0.26
N SER A 244 -7.52 9.43 0.06
CA SER A 244 -7.86 10.31 1.17
C SER A 244 -8.97 9.71 2.04
N LEU A 245 -8.96 9.98 3.35
CA LEU A 245 -10.05 9.61 4.25
C LEU A 245 -11.21 10.60 4.26
N PHE A 246 -11.32 11.41 3.22
CA PHE A 246 -12.37 12.41 3.10
C PHE A 246 -12.94 12.47 1.70
N GLY A 247 -14.05 13.20 1.57
CA GLY A 247 -14.79 13.30 0.33
C GLY A 247 -15.23 11.93 -0.18
N PRO A 248 -15.32 11.71 -1.50
CA PRO A 248 -15.84 10.47 -2.04
C PRO A 248 -14.90 9.26 -1.89
N THR A 249 -13.64 9.47 -1.49
CA THR A 249 -12.69 8.38 -1.19
C THR A 249 -12.66 7.98 0.29
N GLY A 250 -13.42 8.68 1.16
CA GLY A 250 -13.56 8.29 2.56
C GLY A 250 -14.16 6.88 2.68
N LEU A 251 -13.74 6.12 3.69
CA LEU A 251 -14.10 4.70 3.83
C LEU A 251 -15.60 4.47 3.88
N SER A 252 -16.36 5.30 4.60
CA SER A 252 -17.82 5.23 4.64
C SER A 252 -18.47 5.36 3.25
N ASN A 253 -17.92 6.23 2.39
CA ASN A 253 -18.38 6.40 1.01
C ASN A 253 -17.95 5.24 0.12
N LEU A 254 -16.74 4.70 0.30
CA LEU A 254 -16.27 3.53 -0.44
C LEU A 254 -17.08 2.27 -0.12
N VAL A 255 -17.40 2.04 1.15
CA VAL A 255 -18.28 0.94 1.58
C VAL A 255 -19.67 1.10 0.96
N LYS A 256 -20.24 2.30 1.03
CA LYS A 256 -21.56 2.59 0.47
C LYS A 256 -21.62 2.39 -1.05
N ASN A 257 -20.57 2.74 -1.77
CA ASN A 257 -20.52 2.69 -3.24
C ASN A 257 -19.85 1.43 -3.80
N ASN A 258 -19.40 0.52 -2.93
CA ASN A 258 -18.64 -0.68 -3.30
C ASN A 258 -17.38 -0.35 -4.13
N GLY A 259 -16.63 0.67 -3.67
CA GLY A 259 -15.45 1.19 -4.36
C GLY A 259 -15.71 2.46 -5.17
N LEU A 260 -14.76 2.80 -6.03
CA LEU A 260 -14.77 4.01 -6.87
C LEU A 260 -13.90 3.80 -8.11
N VAL A 261 -14.42 4.13 -9.30
CA VAL A 261 -13.65 4.12 -10.55
C VAL A 261 -13.84 5.45 -11.27
N ILE A 262 -12.75 6.11 -11.63
CA ILE A 262 -12.74 7.39 -12.33
C ILE A 262 -11.77 7.31 -13.48
N GLU A 263 -12.22 7.75 -14.65
CA GLU A 263 -11.37 7.86 -15.83
C GLU A 263 -11.37 9.29 -16.35
N ALA A 264 -10.18 9.84 -16.58
CA ALA A 264 -9.98 11.23 -16.97
C ALA A 264 -8.63 11.43 -17.69
N GLU A 265 -8.51 12.48 -18.49
CA GLU A 265 -7.22 12.91 -19.04
C GLU A 265 -6.32 13.37 -17.88
N ILE A 266 -5.09 12.86 -17.80
CA ILE A 266 -4.18 13.22 -16.71
C ILE A 266 -3.26 14.37 -17.10
N ARG A 267 -3.04 15.31 -16.18
CA ARG A 267 -2.10 16.43 -16.36
C ARG A 267 -1.07 16.47 -15.26
N ALA A 268 0.19 16.63 -15.65
CA ALA A 268 1.31 16.82 -14.75
C ALA A 268 1.16 18.12 -13.92
N PRO A 269 1.88 18.24 -12.78
CA PRO A 269 1.89 19.49 -12.02
C PRO A 269 2.40 20.66 -12.88
N ARG A 270 1.71 21.80 -12.84
CA ARG A 270 2.11 23.00 -13.56
C ARG A 270 3.29 23.67 -12.86
N ASN A 271 4.28 24.16 -13.60
CA ASN A 271 5.44 24.84 -13.01
C ASN A 271 5.06 26.04 -12.11
N ALA A 272 3.95 26.74 -12.41
CA ALA A 272 3.46 27.88 -11.64
C ALA A 272 2.58 27.51 -10.44
N ASP A 273 2.10 26.27 -10.36
CA ASP A 273 1.26 25.78 -9.26
C ASP A 273 1.57 24.30 -8.98
N GLU A 274 2.86 23.99 -8.83
CA GLU A 274 3.27 22.59 -8.63
C GLU A 274 2.66 22.02 -7.35
N MET A 275 2.39 22.89 -6.37
CA MET A 275 1.93 22.53 -5.05
C MET A 275 0.40 22.57 -4.92
N GLY A 276 -0.32 23.20 -5.84
CA GLY A 276 -1.78 23.35 -5.75
C GLY A 276 -2.26 24.38 -4.72
N CYS A 277 -1.39 25.29 -4.28
CA CYS A 277 -1.69 26.23 -3.19
C CYS A 277 -2.07 27.63 -3.68
N ASN A 278 -1.85 27.94 -4.96
CA ASN A 278 -2.03 29.29 -5.47
C ASN A 278 -3.51 29.56 -5.80
N PHE A 279 -4.28 30.04 -4.82
CA PHE A 279 -5.62 30.56 -5.05
C PHE A 279 -5.54 32.02 -5.52
N GLY A 280 -5.85 32.28 -6.79
CA GLY A 280 -6.26 33.63 -7.20
C GLY A 280 -5.19 34.58 -7.75
N GLN A 281 -4.10 34.09 -8.30
CA GLN A 281 -3.55 34.80 -9.47
C GLN A 281 -4.15 34.10 -10.69
N PRO A 282 -5.29 34.57 -11.25
CA PRO A 282 -5.62 34.22 -12.63
C PRO A 282 -4.33 34.52 -13.37
N SER A 283 -3.65 33.49 -13.87
CA SER A 283 -2.38 33.63 -14.59
C SER A 283 -2.60 34.81 -15.50
N ASP A 284 -1.94 35.95 -15.22
CA ASP A 284 -2.25 37.21 -15.87
C ASP A 284 -2.20 36.89 -17.33
N ALA A 285 -3.38 36.64 -17.90
CA ALA A 285 -3.55 36.49 -19.29
C ALA A 285 -3.06 37.86 -19.68
N GLN A 286 -1.90 37.90 -20.31
CA GLN A 286 -1.48 39.01 -21.12
C GLN A 286 -2.63 39.15 -22.13
N CYS A 287 -3.72 39.80 -21.71
CA CYS A 287 -4.48 40.71 -22.51
C CYS A 287 -3.39 41.62 -23.03
N GLY A 288 -2.87 41.24 -24.20
CA GLY A 288 -1.70 41.85 -24.77
C GLY A 288 -1.90 43.36 -24.66
N ASN A 289 -0.84 44.04 -24.26
CA ASN A 289 -0.73 45.49 -24.29
C ASN A 289 -0.98 45.99 -25.72
N GLY A 290 -2.24 45.98 -26.12
CA GLY A 290 -2.76 46.42 -27.39
C GLY A 290 -3.28 47.84 -27.18
N LYS A 291 -2.33 48.77 -27.14
CA LYS A 291 -2.50 50.21 -27.42
C LYS A 291 -3.54 50.95 -26.57
N SER A 292 -3.00 51.73 -25.63
CA SER A 292 -3.24 53.19 -25.53
C SER A 292 -4.53 53.68 -26.21
N MET A 293 -5.65 53.62 -25.49
CA MET A 293 -6.82 54.42 -25.81
C MET A 293 -6.98 55.54 -24.78
N ALA A 294 -7.28 56.72 -25.33
CA ALA A 294 -7.36 58.01 -24.70
C ALA A 294 -8.35 58.07 -23.52
N PRO A 295 -8.18 59.03 -22.59
CA PRO A 295 -9.07 59.18 -21.45
C PRO A 295 -10.41 59.77 -21.89
N GLY A 296 -11.52 59.14 -21.48
CA GLY A 296 -12.81 59.82 -21.39
C GLY A 296 -14.02 59.11 -21.99
N ILE A 297 -14.30 57.85 -21.61
CA ILE A 297 -15.67 57.30 -21.68
C ILE A 297 -15.87 56.39 -20.46
N GLU A 298 -16.78 56.78 -19.57
CA GLU A 298 -17.31 55.94 -18.50
C GLU A 298 -18.14 54.82 -19.14
N ALA A 299 -17.71 53.56 -18.97
CA ALA A 299 -18.45 52.39 -19.42
C ALA A 299 -18.69 51.48 -18.21
N ASP A 300 -19.94 51.46 -17.75
CA ASP A 300 -20.51 50.47 -16.85
C ASP A 300 -20.52 49.09 -17.54
N GLY A 301 -19.35 48.45 -17.57
CA GLY A 301 -19.16 47.11 -18.12
C GLY A 301 -19.43 46.05 -17.07
N VAL A 302 -20.71 45.74 -16.85
CA VAL A 302 -21.15 44.61 -16.03
C VAL A 302 -20.72 43.30 -16.72
N CYS A 303 -19.63 42.70 -16.25
CA CYS A 303 -19.24 41.33 -16.61
C CYS A 303 -20.16 40.32 -15.88
N ALA A 304 -21.46 40.32 -16.20
CA ALA A 304 -22.39 39.30 -15.75
C ALA A 304 -22.43 38.16 -16.76
N SER A 305 -21.55 37.18 -16.58
CA SER A 305 -21.68 35.87 -17.22
C SER A 305 -22.77 35.06 -16.51
N ASN A 306 -24.03 35.44 -16.74
CA ASN A 306 -25.20 34.61 -16.41
C ASN A 306 -25.42 33.58 -17.53
N SER A 307 -24.67 32.48 -17.50
CA SER A 307 -24.96 31.29 -18.31
C SER A 307 -25.54 30.19 -17.42
N THR A 308 -26.81 30.34 -17.05
CA THR A 308 -27.66 29.26 -16.53
C THR A 308 -28.18 28.43 -17.71
N GLU A 309 -27.28 27.75 -18.40
CA GLU A 309 -27.65 26.73 -19.39
C GLU A 309 -27.42 25.36 -18.75
N LYS A 310 -28.52 24.65 -18.46
CA LYS A 310 -28.51 23.23 -18.12
C LYS A 310 -28.00 22.47 -19.35
N GLN A 311 -26.69 22.39 -19.52
CA GLN A 311 -26.07 21.50 -20.49
C GLN A 311 -26.09 20.07 -19.94
N ASP A 312 -26.54 19.15 -20.78
CA ASP A 312 -26.53 17.72 -20.52
C ASP A 312 -25.10 17.25 -20.20
N ILE A 313 -24.91 16.76 -18.97
CA ILE A 313 -23.64 16.38 -18.32
C ILE A 313 -23.16 15.02 -18.83
N GLU A 314 -23.04 14.81 -20.14
CA GLU A 314 -22.72 13.47 -20.68
C GLU A 314 -21.41 13.37 -21.47
N SER A 315 -20.59 14.42 -21.59
CA SER A 315 -19.27 14.25 -22.23
C SER A 315 -18.21 15.28 -21.85
N ASN A 316 -18.26 15.83 -20.63
CA ASN A 316 -17.07 16.52 -20.11
C ASN A 316 -16.01 15.47 -19.77
N ASN A 317 -15.04 15.31 -20.68
CA ASN A 317 -13.77 14.64 -20.46
C ASN A 317 -12.99 15.42 -19.40
N GLY A 318 -13.45 15.34 -18.15
CA GLY A 318 -12.82 16.05 -17.05
C GLY A 318 -11.38 15.60 -16.84
N ILE A 319 -10.62 16.42 -16.13
CA ILE A 319 -9.18 16.28 -15.98
C ILE A 319 -8.87 15.64 -14.63
N MET A 320 -7.85 14.77 -14.59
CA MET A 320 -7.19 14.31 -13.37
C MET A 320 -5.93 15.14 -13.18
N GLN A 321 -5.92 15.98 -12.14
CA GLN A 321 -4.85 16.95 -11.93
C GLN A 321 -3.84 16.42 -10.92
N MET A 322 -2.55 16.45 -11.28
CA MET A 322 -1.47 16.13 -10.36
C MET A 322 -0.97 17.38 -9.63
N VAL A 323 -0.66 17.24 -8.34
CA VAL A 323 -0.02 18.26 -7.49
C VAL A 323 1.02 17.62 -6.59
N LYS A 324 2.00 18.38 -6.09
CA LYS A 324 3.02 17.92 -5.14
C LYS A 324 2.60 18.27 -3.70
N ARG A 325 2.96 17.39 -2.76
CA ARG A 325 2.82 17.65 -1.32
C ARG A 325 3.71 18.82 -0.89
N GLY A 326 3.18 19.73 -0.06
CA GLY A 326 3.97 20.76 0.64
C GLY A 326 3.12 21.87 1.25
N GLU A 327 3.30 23.10 0.78
CA GLU A 327 3.03 24.38 1.48
C GLU A 327 1.63 24.62 2.08
N CYS A 328 0.61 23.87 1.67
CA CYS A 328 -0.78 24.02 2.12
C CYS A 328 -1.41 22.66 2.43
N ALA A 329 -2.56 22.68 3.12
CA ALA A 329 -3.26 21.46 3.51
C ALA A 329 -3.80 20.68 2.29
N PHE A 330 -3.98 19.36 2.42
CA PHE A 330 -4.46 18.52 1.31
C PHE A 330 -5.85 18.94 0.82
N VAL A 331 -6.78 19.18 1.76
CA VAL A 331 -8.14 19.64 1.46
C VAL A 331 -8.11 20.96 0.67
N GLU A 332 -7.22 21.88 1.04
CA GLU A 332 -7.04 23.16 0.37
C GLU A 332 -6.52 22.97 -1.08
N LYS A 333 -5.52 22.10 -1.28
CA LYS A 333 -5.04 21.75 -2.63
C LYS A 333 -6.18 21.27 -3.51
N ILE A 334 -6.95 20.31 -3.00
CA ILE A 334 -8.02 19.66 -3.75
C ILE A 334 -9.12 20.66 -4.09
N ARG A 335 -9.49 21.53 -3.14
CA ARG A 335 -10.43 22.62 -3.37
C ARG A 335 -9.94 23.59 -4.43
N ASN A 336 -8.68 24.00 -4.37
CA ASN A 336 -8.08 24.91 -5.35
C ASN A 336 -8.09 24.30 -6.75
N GLN A 337 -7.69 23.03 -6.89
CA GLN A 337 -7.71 22.34 -8.18
C GLN A 337 -9.14 22.13 -8.70
N HIS A 338 -10.10 21.85 -7.83
CA HIS A 338 -11.50 21.74 -8.21
C HIS A 338 -12.04 23.07 -8.76
N ARG A 339 -11.81 24.17 -8.05
CA ARG A 339 -12.27 25.51 -8.45
C ARG A 339 -11.61 26.02 -9.73
N GLN A 340 -10.33 25.76 -9.93
CA GLN A 340 -9.57 26.33 -11.05
C GLN A 340 -9.65 25.51 -12.33
N HIS A 341 -9.83 24.20 -12.22
CA HIS A 341 -9.66 23.29 -13.35
C HIS A 341 -10.84 22.35 -13.57
N ASP A 342 -11.89 22.44 -12.75
CA ASP A 342 -13.04 21.52 -12.79
C ASP A 342 -12.58 20.05 -12.84
N CYS A 343 -11.57 19.74 -12.03
CA CYS A 343 -10.95 18.42 -12.07
C CYS A 343 -11.88 17.36 -11.49
N LYS A 344 -11.87 16.17 -12.10
CA LYS A 344 -12.62 14.98 -11.66
C LYS A 344 -11.91 14.23 -10.54
N ALA A 345 -10.60 14.35 -10.45
CA ALA A 345 -9.79 13.73 -9.42
C ALA A 345 -8.47 14.48 -9.25
N VAL A 346 -7.87 14.36 -8.06
CA VAL A 346 -6.57 14.96 -7.74
C VAL A 346 -5.60 13.88 -7.28
N ILE A 347 -4.44 13.81 -7.93
CA ILE A 347 -3.33 12.94 -7.50
C ILE A 347 -2.29 13.81 -6.80
N VAL A 348 -2.01 13.50 -5.54
CA VAL A 348 -0.97 14.16 -4.75
C VAL A 348 0.31 13.32 -4.79
N VAL A 349 1.37 13.86 -5.36
CA VAL A 349 2.70 13.26 -5.35
C VAL A 349 3.39 13.59 -4.04
N ASN A 350 3.77 12.57 -3.28
CA ASN A 350 4.49 12.78 -2.04
C ASN A 350 5.90 13.35 -2.30
N SER A 351 6.38 14.19 -1.37
CA SER A 351 7.71 14.79 -1.43
C SER A 351 8.79 13.88 -0.82
N GLU A 352 8.39 12.98 0.08
CA GLU A 352 9.22 11.93 0.69
C GLU A 352 9.22 10.66 -0.18
N ARG A 353 10.34 9.94 -0.19
CA ARG A 353 10.54 8.76 -1.05
C ARG A 353 9.57 7.62 -0.70
N GLU A 354 9.74 7.01 0.47
CA GLU A 354 9.15 5.68 0.71
C GLU A 354 7.83 5.72 1.49
N ASN A 355 7.57 6.79 2.24
CA ASN A 355 6.47 6.86 3.19
C ASN A 355 5.19 7.30 2.51
N ILE A 356 4.29 6.36 2.16
CA ILE A 356 2.91 6.75 1.83
C ILE A 356 2.13 6.76 3.14
N PHE A 357 1.43 7.85 3.39
CA PHE A 357 0.53 8.00 4.52
C PHE A 357 -0.81 8.51 4.01
N VAL A 358 -1.81 8.39 4.85
CA VAL A 358 -3.17 8.76 4.48
C VAL A 358 -3.40 10.24 4.66
N MET A 359 -4.03 10.86 3.67
CA MET A 359 -4.46 12.24 3.75
C MET A 359 -5.77 12.28 4.55
N SER A 360 -5.71 12.89 5.74
CA SER A 360 -6.91 13.24 6.50
C SER A 360 -7.21 14.74 6.33
N SER A 361 -8.49 15.07 6.34
CA SER A 361 -8.92 16.43 6.64
C SER A 361 -8.68 16.63 8.12
N GLY A 362 -7.63 17.36 8.48
CA GLY A 362 -7.47 17.81 9.86
C GLY A 362 -8.70 18.61 10.30
N ILE A 363 -8.75 18.95 11.59
CA ILE A 363 -9.75 19.85 12.21
C ILE A 363 -9.64 21.25 11.57
N LEU A 364 -10.07 21.39 10.32
CA LEU A 364 -10.20 22.65 9.61
C LEU A 364 -11.59 23.19 9.94
N SER A 365 -11.80 23.52 11.22
CA SER A 365 -13.03 24.13 11.74
C SER A 365 -13.22 25.59 11.32
N ALA A 366 -12.55 26.05 10.27
CA ALA A 366 -12.60 27.42 9.80
C ALA A 366 -12.72 27.51 8.28
N LEU A 367 -13.43 26.54 7.67
CA LEU A 367 -13.83 26.71 6.28
C LEU A 367 -14.84 27.86 6.22
N GLU A 368 -14.57 28.81 5.33
CA GLU A 368 -15.45 29.95 5.08
C GLU A 368 -16.81 29.44 4.61
N ASP A 369 -17.90 30.14 4.94
CA ASP A 369 -19.29 29.75 4.61
C ASP A 369 -19.54 29.50 3.09
N ASN A 370 -18.61 29.90 2.23
CA ASN A 370 -18.67 29.74 0.77
C ASN A 370 -17.86 28.55 0.23
N ASP A 371 -17.19 27.78 1.10
CA ASP A 371 -16.46 26.60 0.66
C ASP A 371 -17.42 25.46 0.32
N PRO A 372 -17.19 24.72 -0.79
CA PRO A 372 -18.00 23.55 -1.10
C PRO A 372 -17.88 22.56 0.06
N PRO A 373 -18.99 21.93 0.49
CA PRO A 373 -18.93 20.88 1.49
C PRO A 373 -17.96 19.80 1.02
N GLU A 374 -17.26 19.19 1.97
CA GLU A 374 -16.24 18.18 1.72
C GLU A 374 -16.73 17.01 0.84
N ALA A 375 -18.02 16.69 0.93
CA ALA A 375 -18.70 15.71 0.08
C ALA A 375 -18.70 16.04 -1.43
N LEU A 376 -18.48 17.31 -1.80
CA LEU A 376 -18.39 17.77 -3.19
C LEU A 376 -16.95 17.91 -3.69
N LEU A 377 -15.95 17.68 -2.84
CA LEU A 377 -14.56 17.70 -3.30
C LEU A 377 -14.30 16.51 -4.24
N PRO A 378 -13.49 16.70 -5.29
CA PRO A 378 -13.15 15.60 -6.17
C PRO A 378 -12.35 14.53 -5.40
N PRO A 379 -12.52 13.26 -5.77
CA PRO A 379 -11.73 12.16 -5.23
C PRO A 379 -10.24 12.43 -5.28
N SER A 380 -9.54 12.14 -4.19
CA SER A 380 -8.11 12.41 -4.10
C SER A 380 -7.33 11.22 -3.59
N VAL A 381 -6.12 11.07 -4.12
CA VAL A 381 -5.22 9.97 -3.77
C VAL A 381 -3.79 10.46 -3.67
N MET A 382 -2.98 9.78 -2.88
CA MET A 382 -1.55 10.03 -2.77
C MET A 382 -0.77 8.89 -3.43
N VAL A 383 0.29 9.24 -4.14
CA VAL A 383 1.30 8.30 -4.66
C VAL A 383 2.66 8.58 -4.04
N SER A 384 3.55 7.58 -4.07
CA SER A 384 4.94 7.80 -3.64
C SER A 384 5.64 8.82 -4.55
N LYS A 385 6.79 9.32 -4.11
CA LYS A 385 7.59 10.23 -4.93
C LYS A 385 8.05 9.54 -6.22
N GLU A 386 8.52 8.31 -6.11
CA GLU A 386 9.03 7.53 -7.23
C GLU A 386 7.91 7.21 -8.23
N ASP A 387 6.76 6.74 -7.75
CA ASP A 387 5.60 6.44 -8.60
C ASP A 387 5.06 7.72 -9.26
N GLY A 388 4.96 8.82 -8.50
CA GLY A 388 4.53 10.11 -9.03
C GLY A 388 5.49 10.67 -10.08
N GLN A 389 6.80 10.50 -9.88
CA GLN A 389 7.79 10.89 -10.89
C GLN A 389 7.68 10.02 -12.15
N GLN A 390 7.43 8.71 -12.01
CA GLN A 390 7.20 7.82 -13.13
C GLN A 390 5.98 8.25 -13.96
N ILE A 391 4.88 8.63 -13.31
CA ILE A 391 3.70 9.18 -14.01
C ILE A 391 4.08 10.44 -14.78
N ILE A 392 4.79 11.38 -14.15
CA ILE A 392 5.22 12.64 -14.77
C ILE A 392 6.13 12.38 -15.98
N ASP A 393 7.05 11.43 -15.88
CA ASP A 393 7.98 11.09 -16.96
C ASP A 393 7.24 10.49 -18.16
N VAL A 394 6.25 9.61 -17.92
CA VAL A 394 5.39 9.06 -18.97
C VAL A 394 4.58 10.17 -19.67
N ILE A 395 4.01 11.10 -18.90
CA ILE A 395 3.27 12.25 -19.45
C ILE A 395 4.18 13.09 -20.34
N ARG A 396 5.37 13.48 -19.83
CA ARG A 396 6.31 14.34 -20.56
C ARG A 396 6.87 13.68 -21.82
N GLU A 397 7.23 12.40 -21.74
CA GLU A 397 7.71 11.65 -22.90
C GLU A 397 6.67 11.64 -24.02
N TYR A 398 5.41 11.52 -23.64
CA TYR A 398 4.30 11.49 -24.57
C TYR A 398 3.95 12.87 -25.14
N GLU A 399 3.91 13.91 -24.31
CA GLU A 399 3.76 15.30 -24.75
C GLU A 399 4.84 15.67 -25.77
N ALA A 400 6.11 15.33 -25.49
CA ALA A 400 7.22 15.57 -26.41
C ALA A 400 7.08 14.81 -27.75
N LYS A 401 6.49 13.61 -27.75
CA LYS A 401 6.20 12.86 -28.98
C LYS A 401 5.03 13.46 -29.75
N ASN A 402 4.00 13.97 -29.07
CA ASN A 402 2.84 14.58 -29.70
C ASN A 402 3.17 15.92 -30.36
N GLU A 403 4.07 16.71 -29.76
CA GLU A 403 4.59 17.94 -30.37
C GLU A 403 5.26 17.67 -31.73
N LEU A 404 5.88 16.49 -31.90
CA LEU A 404 6.51 16.10 -33.16
C LEU A 404 5.51 15.60 -34.21
N THR A 405 4.39 15.02 -33.81
CA THR A 405 3.42 14.38 -34.72
C THR A 405 2.22 15.26 -35.07
N ASN A 406 2.01 16.38 -34.36
CA ASN A 406 0.82 17.24 -34.48
C ASN A 406 -0.52 16.48 -34.29
N SER A 407 -0.52 15.33 -33.58
CA SER A 407 -1.76 14.64 -33.24
C SER A 407 -2.39 15.28 -32.01
N PHE A 408 -3.38 16.15 -32.21
CA PHE A 408 -4.07 16.86 -31.12
C PHE A 408 -5.06 15.99 -30.33
N ASN A 409 -5.40 14.78 -30.81
CA ASN A 409 -6.42 13.94 -30.19
C ASN A 409 -5.86 12.77 -29.35
N ASP A 410 -4.55 12.59 -29.37
CA ASP A 410 -3.85 11.52 -28.69
C ASP A 410 -3.55 11.98 -27.24
N GLY A 411 -4.47 11.80 -26.28
CA GLY A 411 -4.24 12.11 -24.84
C GLY A 411 -3.82 10.88 -24.02
N ILE A 412 -3.13 11.10 -22.88
CA ILE A 412 -2.97 10.07 -21.84
C ILE A 412 -4.14 10.16 -20.88
N PHE A 413 -4.77 9.03 -20.63
CA PHE A 413 -5.85 8.89 -19.66
C PHE A 413 -5.33 8.15 -18.44
N ALA A 414 -5.82 8.55 -17.27
CA ALA A 414 -5.63 7.80 -16.04
C ALA A 414 -6.97 7.23 -15.59
N THR A 415 -6.96 5.94 -15.24
CA THR A 415 -8.03 5.30 -14.49
C THR A 415 -7.60 5.22 -13.03
N LEU A 416 -8.27 5.96 -12.15
CA LEU A 416 -8.19 5.80 -10.71
C LEU A 416 -9.21 4.74 -10.30
N GLU A 417 -8.75 3.70 -9.63
CA GLU A 417 -9.57 2.56 -9.26
C GLU A 417 -9.34 2.20 -7.79
N ILE A 418 -10.38 2.36 -6.98
CA ILE A 418 -10.43 1.94 -5.59
C ILE A 418 -11.44 0.80 -5.51
N GLN A 419 -10.97 -0.43 -5.41
CA GLN A 419 -11.83 -1.61 -5.39
C GLN A 419 -11.87 -2.24 -4.00
N PRO A 420 -13.01 -2.81 -3.59
CA PRO A 420 -13.06 -3.70 -2.44
C PRO A 420 -12.05 -4.84 -2.62
N ASN A 421 -11.26 -5.10 -1.58
CA ASN A 421 -10.37 -6.25 -1.55
C ASN A 421 -11.17 -7.51 -1.18
N SER A 422 -12.15 -7.86 -2.01
CA SER A 422 -12.98 -9.04 -1.82
C SER A 422 -12.20 -10.28 -2.24
N ASN A 423 -11.46 -10.88 -1.31
CA ASN A 423 -10.79 -12.18 -1.49
C ASN A 423 -11.81 -13.35 -1.46
N THR A 424 -13.01 -13.16 -2.00
CA THR A 424 -14.08 -14.16 -1.99
C THR A 424 -13.81 -15.31 -2.96
N GLU A 425 -13.06 -15.05 -4.04
CA GLU A 425 -12.70 -16.09 -5.00
C GLU A 425 -11.42 -16.83 -4.57
N THR A 426 -11.60 -18.08 -4.13
CA THR A 426 -10.53 -18.95 -3.61
C THR A 426 -9.34 -19.20 -4.55
N HIS A 427 -9.43 -18.78 -5.82
CA HIS A 427 -8.43 -19.05 -6.84
C HIS A 427 -7.49 -17.89 -7.15
N ASN A 428 -7.82 -16.66 -6.73
CA ASN A 428 -6.99 -15.49 -7.04
C ASN A 428 -6.88 -14.55 -5.83
N ILE A 429 -6.22 -15.04 -4.79
CA ILE A 429 -6.00 -14.27 -3.56
C ILE A 429 -4.99 -13.17 -3.85
N GLN A 430 -5.40 -11.92 -3.66
CA GLN A 430 -4.51 -10.78 -3.77
C GLN A 430 -3.77 -10.59 -2.44
N TRP A 431 -2.45 -10.76 -2.47
CA TRP A 431 -1.60 -10.55 -1.30
C TRP A 431 -1.13 -9.09 -1.20
N PRO A 432 -0.97 -8.54 0.01
CA PRO A 432 -1.29 -9.15 1.30
C PRO A 432 -2.80 -9.21 1.56
N VAL A 433 -3.24 -10.10 2.45
CA VAL A 433 -4.64 -10.14 2.90
C VAL A 433 -4.75 -9.38 4.21
N VAL A 434 -5.65 -8.39 4.27
CA VAL A 434 -5.92 -7.63 5.49
C VAL A 434 -7.28 -8.03 6.03
N ARG A 435 -7.30 -8.40 7.31
CA ARG A 435 -8.52 -8.60 8.09
C ARG A 435 -8.50 -7.65 9.26
N SER A 436 -9.62 -7.06 9.54
CA SER A 436 -9.76 -6.09 10.60
C SER A 436 -11.06 -6.34 11.36
N SER A 437 -11.03 -5.98 12.63
CA SER A 437 -12.13 -6.04 13.57
C SER A 437 -11.92 -4.93 14.59
N GLN A 438 -12.92 -4.65 15.42
CA GLN A 438 -12.80 -3.67 16.51
C GLN A 438 -11.65 -3.99 17.50
N GLY A 439 -11.28 -5.26 17.63
CA GLY A 439 -10.26 -5.71 18.60
C GLY A 439 -8.92 -6.15 17.99
N ALA A 440 -8.79 -6.17 16.66
CA ALA A 440 -7.57 -6.66 16.02
C ALA A 440 -7.48 -6.25 14.55
N VAL A 441 -6.27 -5.97 14.09
CA VAL A 441 -5.92 -6.03 12.66
C VAL A 441 -4.96 -7.18 12.42
N GLN A 442 -5.20 -7.96 11.38
CA GLN A 442 -4.38 -9.07 10.93
C GLN A 442 -3.97 -8.82 9.48
N VAL A 443 -2.69 -8.91 9.20
CA VAL A 443 -2.12 -8.77 7.87
C VAL A 443 -1.37 -10.05 7.55
N PHE A 444 -1.82 -10.77 6.53
CA PHE A 444 -1.19 -12.01 6.07
C PHE A 444 -0.30 -11.68 4.86
N ALA A 445 0.97 -12.07 4.95
CA ALA A 445 1.96 -11.86 3.91
C ALA A 445 2.01 -13.06 2.95
N SER A 446 2.60 -12.87 1.78
CA SER A 446 2.64 -13.91 0.74
C SER A 446 3.53 -15.10 1.11
N ASN A 447 4.56 -14.89 1.95
CA ASN A 447 5.55 -15.92 2.31
C ASN A 447 5.20 -16.71 3.59
N GLY A 448 3.92 -16.89 3.90
CA GLY A 448 3.47 -17.76 4.99
C GLY A 448 3.74 -17.21 6.39
N TRP A 449 3.83 -15.88 6.52
CA TRP A 449 3.92 -15.19 7.80
C TRP A 449 2.95 -14.00 7.82
N GLY A 450 2.56 -13.56 9.00
CA GLY A 450 1.66 -12.43 9.15
C GLY A 450 1.90 -11.67 10.44
N VAL A 451 1.21 -10.53 10.56
CA VAL A 451 1.22 -9.68 11.74
C VAL A 451 -0.19 -9.52 12.25
N GLN A 452 -0.39 -9.71 13.55
CA GLN A 452 -1.61 -9.34 14.24
C GLN A 452 -1.30 -8.22 15.22
N ALA A 453 -2.03 -7.12 15.17
CA ALA A 453 -1.96 -6.08 16.19
C ALA A 453 -3.32 -5.95 16.90
N THR A 454 -3.28 -5.94 18.23
CA THR A 454 -4.45 -5.82 19.10
C THR A 454 -4.25 -4.65 20.06
N PRO A 455 -5.26 -3.78 20.26
CA PRO A 455 -5.19 -2.76 21.29
C PRO A 455 -5.17 -3.44 22.66
N GLN A 456 -4.31 -2.97 23.55
CA GLN A 456 -4.31 -3.33 24.97
C GLN A 456 -5.11 -2.28 25.74
N GLU A 457 -5.97 -2.76 26.63
CA GLU A 457 -6.61 -1.90 27.62
C GLU A 457 -5.55 -1.40 28.61
N GLY A 458 -5.00 -0.23 28.31
CA GLY A 458 -4.10 0.47 29.22
C GLY A 458 -4.82 0.78 30.53
N LYS A 459 -4.12 0.66 31.66
CA LYS A 459 -4.64 1.10 32.97
C LYS A 459 -5.04 2.59 32.98
N ALA A 460 -4.46 3.39 32.08
CA ALA A 460 -4.87 4.75 31.83
C ALA A 460 -5.86 4.80 30.65
N LYS A 461 -7.09 5.24 30.91
CA LYS A 461 -8.23 5.34 29.96
C LYS A 461 -7.98 6.16 28.67
N ARG A 462 -6.77 6.63 28.40
CA ARG A 462 -6.47 7.60 27.33
C ARG A 462 -5.36 7.20 26.37
N THR A 463 -4.69 6.07 26.58
CA THR A 463 -3.65 5.59 25.67
C THR A 463 -3.96 4.17 25.26
N THR A 464 -4.30 3.98 23.98
CA THR A 464 -4.36 2.66 23.35
C THR A 464 -2.93 2.22 23.07
N GLU A 465 -2.36 1.45 23.99
CA GLU A 465 -1.13 0.70 23.68
C GLU A 465 -1.51 -0.42 22.72
N TRP A 466 -0.64 -0.74 21.76
CA TRP A 466 -0.89 -1.83 20.80
C TRP A 466 0.11 -2.95 21.04
N GLN A 467 -0.38 -4.17 21.15
CA GLN A 467 0.44 -5.37 21.16
C GLN A 467 0.48 -5.98 19.77
N MET A 468 1.69 -6.27 19.30
CA MET A 468 1.91 -6.87 17.99
C MET A 468 2.42 -8.30 18.15
N PHE A 469 1.87 -9.21 17.35
CA PHE A 469 2.25 -10.60 17.24
C PHE A 469 2.67 -10.89 15.80
N ILE A 470 3.80 -11.58 15.62
CA ILE A 470 4.23 -12.13 14.34
C ILE A 470 3.92 -13.62 14.38
N PHE A 471 3.23 -14.13 13.36
CA PHE A 471 2.80 -15.53 13.30
C PHE A 471 3.11 -16.15 11.94
N SER A 472 3.20 -17.48 11.89
CA SER A 472 3.28 -18.26 10.65
C SER A 472 1.89 -18.73 10.21
N HIS A 473 1.65 -18.84 8.91
CA HIS A 473 0.44 -19.43 8.35
C HIS A 473 0.77 -20.27 7.11
N ASP A 474 -0.10 -21.22 6.76
CA ASP A 474 0.09 -22.12 5.60
C ASP A 474 -0.49 -21.54 4.28
N GLY A 475 -0.60 -20.21 4.21
CA GLY A 475 -1.10 -19.51 3.03
C GLY A 475 -2.60 -19.72 2.77
N ILE A 476 -2.90 -20.32 1.62
CA ILE A 476 -4.26 -20.48 1.08
C ILE A 476 -5.15 -21.32 1.99
N ASN A 477 -4.59 -22.35 2.64
CA ASN A 477 -5.37 -23.24 3.50
C ASN A 477 -5.91 -22.49 4.73
N THR A 478 -5.08 -21.67 5.37
CA THR A 478 -5.48 -20.78 6.47
C THR A 478 -6.61 -19.87 6.02
N LEU A 479 -6.48 -19.23 4.84
CA LEU A 479 -7.51 -18.33 4.33
C LEU A 479 -8.82 -19.05 3.98
N ARG A 480 -8.74 -20.26 3.43
CA ARG A 480 -9.93 -21.08 3.14
C ARG A 480 -10.67 -21.44 4.43
N ASN A 481 -9.97 -21.94 5.43
CA ASN A 481 -10.57 -22.30 6.72
C ASN A 481 -11.22 -21.07 7.39
N LEU A 482 -10.57 -19.91 7.28
CA LEU A 482 -11.10 -18.66 7.84
C LEU A 482 -12.33 -18.12 7.09
N ALA A 483 -12.42 -18.35 5.78
CA ALA A 483 -13.60 -17.98 4.99
C ALA A 483 -14.81 -18.85 5.36
N GLU A 484 -14.60 -20.14 5.61
CA GLU A 484 -15.65 -21.06 6.06
C GLU A 484 -16.23 -20.62 7.42
N ASP A 485 -15.39 -20.22 8.38
CA ASP A 485 -15.85 -19.74 9.69
C ASP A 485 -16.72 -18.47 9.62
N TYR A 486 -16.57 -17.65 8.58
CA TYR A 486 -17.36 -16.43 8.39
C TYR A 486 -18.75 -16.73 7.84
N ILE A 487 -18.85 -17.71 6.93
CA ILE A 487 -20.12 -18.11 6.30
C ILE A 487 -21.09 -18.75 7.30
N TYR A 488 -20.59 -19.35 8.38
CA TYR A 488 -21.42 -20.05 9.37
C TYR A 488 -21.85 -19.20 10.58
N LYS A 489 -21.47 -17.92 10.66
CA LYS A 489 -21.78 -17.04 11.81
C LYS A 489 -22.85 -15.98 11.56
N ASP A 490 -23.26 -15.79 10.31
CA ASP A 490 -24.46 -15.03 9.92
C ASP A 490 -25.59 -16.00 9.55
#